data_AF-A0A1T4ZB62-F1
#
_entry.id   AF-A0A1T4ZB62-F1
#
_cell.length_a   1.000
_cell.length_b   1.000
_cell.length_c   1.000
_cell.angle_alpha   90.00
_cell.angle_beta   90.00
_cell.angle_gamma   90.00
#
_symmetry.space_group_name_H-M   'P 1'
#
loop_
_entity.id
_entity.type
_entity.pdbx_description
1 polymer ?
#
loop_
_entity_poly.entity_id
_entity_poly.type
_entity_poly.pdbx_seq_one_letter_code
_entity_poly.pdbx_strand_id
1 'polypeptide(L)'
;MKYLLDTDHISFLQRGSSLEYTRLTDKMSQHSPSDFALSVVSFHEQTLGAHDFINRAKTNTDTIRGYTLLLTRNVRDFSKVPGLKTEDWTV
;
A
#
# COMPACT_ATOMS: atom_id res chain seq x y z
N MET A 1 11.81 -13.91 13.08
CA MET A 1 11.82 -14.37 11.67
C MET A 1 11.34 -13.20 10.82
N LYS A 2 11.81 -13.02 9.58
CA LYS A 2 11.33 -11.92 8.72
C LYS A 2 10.17 -12.38 7.84
N TYR A 3 9.17 -11.53 7.68
CA TYR A 3 7.96 -11.76 6.88
C TYR A 3 7.89 -10.72 5.76
N LEU A 4 7.86 -11.17 4.52
CA LEU A 4 7.64 -10.28 3.37
C LEU A 4 6.14 -10.22 3.07
N LEU A 5 5.58 -9.01 3.04
CA LEU A 5 4.18 -8.79 2.69
C LEU A 5 4.03 -8.71 1.17
N ASP A 6 3.14 -9.55 0.65
CA ASP A 6 2.64 -9.48 -0.72
C ASP A 6 1.66 -8.31 -0.95
N THR A 7 1.39 -7.97 -2.21
CA THR A 7 0.57 -6.83 -2.65
C THR A 7 -0.86 -6.86 -2.14
N ASP A 8 -1.46 -8.05 -2.04
CA ASP A 8 -2.81 -8.21 -1.49
C ASP A 8 -2.86 -7.88 0.01
N HIS A 9 -1.82 -8.21 0.79
CA HIS A 9 -1.75 -7.83 2.20
C HIS A 9 -1.79 -6.31 2.36
N ILE A 10 -1.05 -5.59 1.51
CA ILE A 10 -1.05 -4.12 1.48
C ILE A 10 -2.45 -3.60 1.17
N SER A 11 -3.11 -4.18 0.17
CA SER A 11 -4.48 -3.82 -0.21
C SER A 11 -5.48 -4.02 0.93
N PHE A 12 -5.38 -5.13 1.67
CA PHE A 12 -6.25 -5.39 2.82
C PHE A 12 -6.01 -4.38 3.96
N LEU A 13 -4.75 -4.10 4.27
CA LEU A 13 -4.36 -3.10 5.27
C LEU A 13 -4.86 -1.69 4.89
N GLN A 14 -4.81 -1.33 3.60
CA GLN A 14 -5.29 -0.03 3.10
C GLN A 14 -6.82 0.10 3.09
N ARG A 15 -7.54 -1.00 2.87
CA ARG A 15 -9.02 -1.00 2.91
C ARG A 15 -9.53 -0.84 4.33
N GLY A 16 -8.85 -1.44 5.32
CA GLY A 16 -9.15 -1.27 6.74
C GLY A 16 -10.48 -1.88 7.20
N SER A 17 -11.16 -2.63 6.32
CA SER A 17 -12.46 -3.23 6.61
C SER A 17 -12.65 -4.49 5.74
N SER A 18 -12.22 -5.64 6.24
CA SER A 18 -12.55 -6.97 5.69
C SER A 18 -12.20 -8.08 6.68
N LEU A 19 -12.65 -9.31 6.42
CA LEU A 19 -12.26 -10.48 7.22
C LEU A 19 -10.74 -10.76 7.09
N GLU A 20 -10.20 -10.54 5.90
CA GLU A 20 -8.76 -10.66 5.60
C GLU A 20 -7.96 -9.62 6.38
N TYR A 21 -8.46 -8.38 6.48
CA TYR A 21 -7.84 -7.34 7.32
C TYR A 21 -7.74 -7.82 8.76
N THR A 22 -8.84 -8.27 9.37
CA THR A 22 -8.84 -8.72 10.77
C THR A 22 -7.88 -9.90 10.98
N ARG A 23 -7.95 -10.92 10.12
CA ARG A 23 -7.06 -12.09 10.20
C ARG A 23 -5.58 -11.70 10.06
N LEU A 24 -5.28 -10.80 9.13
CA LEU A 24 -3.94 -10.32 8.91
C LEU A 24 -3.43 -9.53 10.12
N THR A 25 -4.22 -8.59 10.65
CA THR A 25 -3.83 -7.80 11.82
C THR A 25 -3.69 -8.65 13.07
N ASP A 26 -4.57 -9.63 13.28
CA ASP A 26 -4.49 -10.56 14.41
C ASP A 26 -3.19 -11.37 14.35
N LYS A 27 -2.83 -11.87 13.16
CA LYS A 27 -1.58 -12.60 12.95
C LYS A 27 -0.36 -11.70 13.10
N MET A 28 -0.42 -10.48 12.56
CA MET A 28 0.66 -9.50 12.67
C MET A 28 0.90 -9.06 14.12
N SER A 29 -0.15 -9.00 14.95
CA SER A 29 -0.06 -8.60 16.36
C SER A 29 0.81 -9.55 17.22
N GLN A 30 1.02 -10.78 16.75
CA GLN A 30 1.84 -11.78 17.43
C GLN A 30 3.35 -11.63 17.15
N HIS A 31 3.75 -10.64 16.36
CA HIS A 31 5.12 -10.41 15.93
C HIS A 31 5.52 -8.93 16.08
N SER A 32 6.81 -8.64 16.10
CA SER A 32 7.28 -7.25 16.12
C SER A 32 6.96 -6.58 14.77
N PRO A 33 6.54 -5.30 14.73
CA PRO A 33 6.41 -4.57 13.48
C PRO A 33 7.70 -4.58 12.63
N SER A 34 8.86 -4.62 13.27
CA SER A 34 10.17 -4.69 12.59
C SER A 34 10.44 -6.04 11.91
N ASP A 35 9.62 -7.06 12.15
CA ASP A 35 9.72 -8.36 11.47
C ASP A 35 9.07 -8.35 10.08
N PHE A 36 8.28 -7.33 9.75
CA PHE A 36 7.61 -7.21 8.47
C PHE A 36 8.39 -6.32 7.49
N ALA A 37 8.43 -6.75 6.23
CA ALA A 37 9.04 -6.02 5.13
C ALA A 37 8.05 -5.88 3.96
N LEU A 38 8.24 -4.84 3.16
CA LEU A 38 7.56 -4.63 1.89
C LEU A 38 8.58 -4.73 0.75
N SER A 39 8.16 -5.26 -0.40
CA SER A 39 9.03 -5.34 -1.57
C SER A 39 8.83 -4.15 -2.52
N VAL A 40 9.89 -3.77 -3.24
CA VAL A 40 9.80 -2.78 -4.32
C VAL A 40 8.91 -3.27 -5.48
N VAL A 41 8.78 -4.60 -5.65
CA VAL A 41 7.88 -5.21 -6.63
C VAL A 41 6.43 -4.92 -6.25
N SER A 42 6.07 -5.11 -4.98
CA SER A 42 4.71 -4.82 -4.48
C SER A 42 4.36 -3.33 -4.56
N PHE A 43 5.35 -2.44 -4.41
CA PHE A 43 5.17 -1.01 -4.67
C PHE A 43 4.80 -0.75 -6.13
N HIS A 44 5.52 -1.38 -7.05
CA HIS A 44 5.27 -1.24 -8.48
C HIS A 44 3.87 -1.76 -8.86
N GLU A 45 3.46 -2.91 -8.32
CA GLU A 45 2.13 -3.49 -8.56
C GLU A 45 1.00 -2.59 -8.04
N GLN A 46 1.13 -2.02 -6.83
CA GLN A 46 0.17 -1.02 -6.31
C GLN A 46 0.11 0.23 -7.20
N THR A 47 1.25 0.67 -7.72
CA THR A 47 1.34 1.83 -8.61
C THR A 47 0.62 1.55 -9.94
N LEU A 48 0.86 0.38 -10.55
CA LEU A 48 0.18 -0.05 -11.76
C LEU A 48 -1.33 -0.19 -11.55
N GLY A 49 -1.75 -0.80 -10.43
CA GLY A 49 -3.17 -0.94 -10.08
C GLY A 49 -3.88 0.40 -9.91
N ALA A 50 -3.23 1.37 -9.24
CA ALA A 50 -3.78 2.72 -9.11
C ALA A 50 -3.87 3.44 -10.47
N HIS A 51 -2.87 3.26 -11.35
CA HIS A 51 -2.88 3.85 -12.69
C HIS A 51 -3.97 3.24 -13.59
N ASP A 52 -4.17 1.92 -13.56
CA ASP A 52 -5.27 1.26 -14.29
C ASP A 52 -6.63 1.76 -13.78
N PHE A 53 -6.78 1.96 -12.47
CA PHE A 53 -7.99 2.54 -11.88
C PHE A 53 -8.24 3.97 -12.37
N ILE A 54 -7.21 4.83 -12.39
CA ILE A 54 -7.31 6.21 -12.92
C ILE A 54 -7.71 6.19 -14.40
N ASN A 55 -7.08 5.35 -15.22
CA ASN A 55 -7.38 5.25 -16.65
C ASN A 55 -8.82 4.80 -16.95
N ARG A 56 -9.44 4.06 -16.04
CA ARG A 56 -10.82 3.57 -16.17
C ARG A 56 -11.85 4.46 -15.48
N ALA A 57 -11.40 5.50 -14.77
CA ALA A 57 -12.27 6.40 -14.03
C ALA A 57 -13.28 7.09 -14.96
N LYS A 58 -14.57 7.03 -14.59
CA LYS A 58 -15.65 7.66 -15.36
C LYS A 58 -16.17 8.93 -14.71
N THR A 59 -15.81 9.15 -13.45
CA THR A 59 -16.26 10.29 -12.64
C THR A 59 -15.08 10.98 -11.99
N ASN A 60 -15.23 12.27 -11.67
CA ASN A 60 -14.22 13.00 -10.91
C ASN A 60 -13.93 12.35 -9.55
N THR A 61 -14.95 11.76 -8.92
CA THR A 61 -14.81 11.01 -7.67
C THR A 61 -13.91 9.79 -7.84
N ASP A 62 -14.06 9.04 -8.94
CA ASP A 62 -13.18 7.91 -9.25
C ASP A 62 -11.74 8.40 -9.50
N THR A 63 -11.57 9.47 -10.28
CA THR A 63 -10.24 10.06 -10.53
C THR A 63 -9.56 10.47 -9.22
N ILE A 64 -10.26 11.18 -8.34
CA ILE A 64 -9.75 11.58 -7.02
C ILE A 64 -9.36 10.35 -6.20
N ARG A 65 -10.19 9.30 -6.21
CA ARG A 65 -9.92 8.05 -5.48
C ARG A 65 -8.68 7.35 -6.02
N GLY A 66 -8.50 7.31 -7.34
CA GLY A 66 -7.33 6.73 -7.99
C GLY A 66 -6.04 7.45 -7.61
N TYR A 67 -6.03 8.79 -7.68
CA TYR A 67 -4.86 9.57 -7.24
C TYR A 67 -4.62 9.48 -5.73
N THR A 68 -5.66 9.33 -4.91
CA THR A 68 -5.52 9.09 -3.46
C THR A 68 -4.83 7.75 -3.17
N LEU A 69 -5.13 6.70 -3.95
CA LEU A 69 -4.43 5.41 -3.86
C LEU A 69 -2.97 5.56 -4.28
N LEU A 70 -2.73 6.17 -5.45
CA LEU A 70 -1.40 6.32 -6.04
C LEU A 70 -0.45 7.15 -5.17
N LEU A 71 -0.90 8.31 -4.69
CA LEU A 71 -0.03 9.30 -4.06
C LEU A 71 -0.06 9.18 -2.54
N THR A 72 -1.24 9.22 -1.91
CA THR A 72 -1.32 9.32 -0.46
C THR A 72 -1.10 7.98 0.23
N ARG A 73 -1.78 6.92 -0.24
CA ARG A 73 -1.74 5.62 0.44
C ARG A 73 -0.43 4.89 0.19
N ASN A 74 0.05 4.83 -1.05
CA ASN A 74 1.34 4.20 -1.34
C ASN A 74 2.50 4.92 -0.65
N VAL A 75 2.61 6.25 -0.74
CA VAL A 75 3.72 6.97 -0.08
C VAL A 75 3.68 6.77 1.44
N ARG A 76 2.49 6.86 2.07
CA ARG A 76 2.36 6.66 3.52
C ARG A 76 2.73 5.26 3.97
N ASP A 77 2.39 4.24 3.20
CA ASP A 77 2.59 2.86 3.61
C ASP A 77 4.04 2.40 3.34
N PHE A 78 4.62 2.82 2.21
CA PHE A 78 6.00 2.49 1.85
C PHE A 78 7.04 3.35 2.58
N SER A 79 6.70 4.56 3.05
CA SER A 79 7.60 5.35 3.90
C SER A 79 7.92 4.68 5.25
N LYS A 80 7.17 3.65 5.64
CA LYS A 80 7.44 2.83 6.82
C LYS A 80 8.56 1.81 6.60
N VAL A 81 9.01 1.60 5.36
CA VAL A 81 10.11 0.70 5.05
C VAL A 81 11.42 1.32 5.53
N PRO A 82 12.16 0.68 6.46
CA PRO A 82 13.41 1.21 6.95
C PRO A 82 14.41 1.43 5.80
N GLY A 83 14.95 2.65 5.68
CA GLY A 83 15.95 3.01 4.68
C GLY A 83 15.38 3.41 3.30
N LEU A 84 14.07 3.27 3.06
CA LEU A 84 13.46 3.80 1.84
C LEU A 84 13.35 5.32 1.93
N LYS A 85 13.89 6.03 0.93
CA LYS A 85 13.77 7.48 0.81
C LYS A 85 12.80 7.82 -0.32
N THR A 86 11.85 8.70 -0.02
CA THR A 86 10.97 9.32 -1.02
C THR A 86 11.39 10.78 -1.17
N GLU A 87 11.67 11.20 -2.39
CA GLU A 87 12.12 12.56 -2.70
C GLU A 87 11.09 13.23 -3.61
N ASP A 88 10.70 14.45 -3.24
CA ASP A 88 9.87 15.32 -4.07
C ASP A 88 10.78 16.22 -4.90
N TRP A 89 10.71 16.09 -6.22
CA TRP A 89 11.54 16.81 -7.18
C TRP A 89 10.81 18.00 -7.82
N THR A 90 9.67 18.41 -7.25
CA THR A 90 8.87 19.54 -7.77
C THR A 90 9.27 20.91 -7.20
N VAL A 91 10.34 20.97 -6.41
CA VAL A 91 10.99 22.20 -5.92
C VAL A 91 11.95 22.80 -6.95
#